data_AF-A0A662CLW1-F1
#
_entry.id   AF-A0A662CLW1-F1
#
_cell.length_a   1.000
_cell.length_b   1.000
_cell.length_c   1.000
_cell.angle_alpha   90.00
_cell.angle_beta   90.00
_cell.angle_gamma   90.00
#
_symmetry.space_group_name_H-M   'P 1'
#
loop_
_entity.id
_entity.type
_entity.pdbx_description
1 polymer ?
#
loop_
_entity_poly.entity_id
_entity_poly.type
_entity_poly.pdbx_seq_one_letter_code
_entity_poly.pdbx_strand_id
1 'polypeptide(L)'
;MIRKTAFLMALIITAINLNAQTGKVHDELTMESKILNMERKYAIYLPPDYESSERSYPVLYLLHGAGDDQTGWVQFGEVLHIADKAILEGSATPMIIVMPDGNSGKRGYFNDMQNEWRYEDFFFEEFMPYVES
;
A
#
# COMPACT_ATOMS: atom_id res chain seq x y z
N MET A 1 -36.35 -31.02 -21.61
CA MET A 1 -34.86 -31.08 -21.57
C MET A 1 -34.21 -29.70 -21.69
N ILE A 2 -34.67 -28.83 -22.60
CA ILE A 2 -34.10 -27.49 -22.88
C ILE A 2 -34.05 -26.54 -21.65
N ARG A 3 -35.02 -26.61 -20.74
CA ARG A 3 -35.04 -25.78 -19.50
C ARG A 3 -33.95 -26.16 -18.49
N LYS A 4 -33.53 -27.43 -18.44
CA LYS A 4 -32.48 -27.90 -17.52
C LYS A 4 -31.08 -27.52 -18.02
N THR A 5 -30.87 -27.55 -19.34
CA THR A 5 -29.62 -27.11 -19.97
C THR A 5 -29.43 -25.59 -19.89
N ALA A 6 -30.49 -24.80 -20.03
CA ALA A 6 -30.43 -23.34 -19.85
C ALA A 6 -30.07 -22.93 -18.40
N PHE A 7 -30.59 -23.66 -17.41
CA PHE A 7 -30.27 -23.42 -16.00
C PHE A 7 -28.81 -23.79 -15.67
N LEU A 8 -28.30 -24.88 -16.24
CA LEU A 8 -26.90 -25.29 -16.10
C LEU A 8 -25.94 -24.27 -16.74
N MET A 9 -26.31 -23.73 -17.90
CA MET A 9 -25.53 -22.73 -18.62
C MET A 9 -25.51 -21.38 -17.89
N ALA A 10 -26.61 -20.97 -17.25
CA ALA A 10 -26.66 -19.79 -16.39
C ALA A 10 -25.80 -19.95 -15.12
N LEU A 11 -25.75 -21.16 -14.52
CA LEU A 11 -24.88 -21.46 -13.37
C LEU A 11 -23.39 -21.43 -13.71
N ILE A 12 -23.03 -21.83 -14.93
CA ILE A 12 -21.66 -21.78 -15.42
C ILE A 12 -21.24 -20.32 -15.70
N ILE A 13 -22.14 -19.47 -16.22
CA ILE A 13 -21.85 -18.06 -16.52
C ILE A 13 -21.68 -17.22 -15.23
N THR A 14 -22.40 -17.54 -14.15
CA THR A 14 -22.20 -16.86 -12.85
C THR A 14 -20.90 -17.27 -12.15
N ALA A 15 -20.43 -18.51 -12.34
CA ALA A 15 -19.18 -18.98 -11.74
C ALA A 15 -17.92 -18.32 -12.34
N ILE A 16 -17.98 -17.81 -13.57
CA ILE A 16 -16.82 -17.22 -14.27
C ILE A 16 -16.47 -15.82 -13.73
N ASN A 17 -17.34 -15.19 -12.93
CA ASN A 17 -17.11 -13.85 -12.36
C ASN A 17 -16.53 -13.87 -10.94
N LEU A 18 -16.12 -15.03 -10.42
CA LEU A 18 -15.36 -15.12 -9.17
C LEU A 18 -13.89 -14.75 -9.44
N ASN A 19 -13.63 -13.48 -9.72
CA ASN A 19 -12.27 -12.97 -9.55
C ASN A 19 -12.00 -12.92 -8.05
N ALA A 20 -11.06 -13.72 -7.57
CA ALA A 20 -10.47 -13.49 -6.27
C ALA A 20 -9.79 -12.12 -6.33
N GLN A 21 -10.39 -11.10 -5.73
CA GLN A 21 -9.74 -9.81 -5.59
C GLN A 21 -8.62 -10.00 -4.56
N THR A 22 -7.38 -9.84 -5.01
CA THR A 22 -6.18 -9.73 -4.17
C THR A 22 -5.78 -8.27 -4.15
N GLY A 23 -5.15 -7.82 -3.07
CA GLY A 23 -4.56 -6.50 -3.01
C GLY A 23 -3.47 -6.35 -4.06
N LYS A 24 -3.02 -5.11 -4.25
CA LYS A 24 -1.90 -4.79 -5.15
C LYS A 24 -0.81 -4.10 -4.37
N VAL A 25 0.44 -4.46 -4.64
CA VAL A 25 1.59 -3.69 -4.19
C VAL A 25 2.18 -2.96 -5.39
N HIS A 26 2.36 -1.66 -5.23
CA HIS A 26 3.14 -0.81 -6.10
C HIS A 26 4.44 -0.47 -5.37
N ASP A 27 5.54 -1.06 -5.83
CA ASP A 27 6.89 -0.73 -5.37
C ASP A 27 7.54 0.32 -6.28
N GLU A 28 8.68 0.84 -5.85
CA GLU A 28 9.48 1.82 -6.59
C GLU A 28 8.78 3.14 -6.96
N LEU A 29 7.70 3.50 -6.24
CA LEU A 29 7.07 4.80 -6.41
C LEU A 29 8.01 5.89 -5.88
N THR A 30 7.99 7.05 -6.55
CA THR A 30 8.84 8.18 -6.20
C THR A 30 8.05 9.48 -6.08
N MET A 31 8.57 10.40 -5.26
CA MET A 31 8.15 11.79 -5.23
C MET A 31 9.37 12.70 -5.02
N GLU A 32 9.30 13.92 -5.54
CA GLU A 32 10.31 14.94 -5.27
C GLU A 32 10.00 15.65 -3.95
N SER A 33 10.97 15.67 -3.02
CA SER A 33 10.88 16.42 -1.77
C SER A 33 11.63 17.75 -1.89
N LYS A 34 10.96 18.87 -1.58
CA LYS A 34 11.62 20.18 -1.52
C LYS A 34 12.34 20.35 -0.18
N ILE A 35 11.79 19.80 0.90
CA ILE A 35 12.39 19.85 2.24
C ILE A 35 13.73 19.10 2.27
N LEU A 36 13.79 17.92 1.67
CA LEU A 36 15.01 17.09 1.62
C LEU A 36 15.85 17.35 0.36
N ASN A 37 15.33 18.13 -0.60
CA ASN A 37 15.97 18.45 -1.87
C ASN A 37 16.45 17.20 -2.63
N MET A 38 15.61 16.17 -2.67
CA MET A 38 15.90 14.90 -3.33
C MET A 38 14.62 14.11 -3.61
N GLU A 39 14.73 13.16 -4.55
CA GLU A 39 13.71 12.13 -4.77
C GLU A 39 13.61 11.19 -3.57
N ARG A 40 12.37 10.87 -3.17
CA ARG A 40 12.02 9.97 -2.07
C ARG A 40 11.24 8.78 -2.61
N LYS A 41 11.66 7.58 -2.22
CA LYS A 41 11.01 6.33 -2.62
C LYS A 41 10.00 5.88 -1.57
N TYR A 42 8.96 5.21 -2.04
CA TYR A 42 7.98 4.55 -1.19
C TYR A 42 7.32 3.38 -1.93
N ALA A 43 6.64 2.52 -1.18
CA ALA A 43 5.77 1.49 -1.72
C ALA A 43 4.35 1.64 -1.14
N ILE A 44 3.35 1.19 -1.88
CA ILE A 44 1.95 1.22 -1.46
C ILE A 44 1.32 -0.16 -1.67
N TYR A 45 0.63 -0.65 -0.63
CA TYR A 45 -0.38 -1.70 -0.75
C TYR A 45 -1.77 -1.07 -0.87
N LEU A 46 -2.53 -1.51 -1.87
CA LEU A 46 -3.94 -1.18 -2.08
C LEU A 46 -4.80 -2.41 -1.79
N PRO A 47 -5.89 -2.26 -1.02
CA PRO A 47 -6.75 -3.38 -0.68
C PRO A 47 -7.50 -3.94 -1.91
N PRO A 48 -7.98 -5.19 -1.86
CA PRO A 48 -8.62 -5.88 -2.99
C PRO A 48 -9.72 -5.10 -3.72
N ASP A 49 -10.53 -4.32 -2.99
CA ASP A 49 -11.69 -3.59 -3.51
C ASP A 49 -11.36 -2.19 -4.02
N TYR A 50 -10.10 -1.72 -3.89
CA TYR A 50 -9.68 -0.33 -4.12
C TYR A 50 -10.17 0.26 -5.45
N GLU A 51 -9.96 -0.45 -6.56
CA GLU A 51 -10.30 0.03 -7.92
C GLU A 51 -11.80 -0.03 -8.24
N SER A 52 -12.56 -0.80 -7.45
CA SER A 52 -13.96 -1.11 -7.72
C SER A 52 -14.93 -0.42 -6.77
N SER A 53 -14.40 0.31 -5.80
CA SER A 53 -15.15 0.86 -4.68
C SER A 53 -14.94 2.37 -4.59
N GLU A 54 -16.01 3.10 -4.31
CA GLU A 54 -16.01 4.56 -4.13
C GLU A 54 -15.74 4.98 -2.68
N ARG A 55 -15.32 4.03 -1.82
CA ARG A 55 -15.08 4.30 -0.40
C ARG A 55 -13.73 4.98 -0.18
N SER A 56 -13.64 5.78 0.87
CA SER A 56 -12.36 6.17 1.45
C SER A 56 -11.79 5.04 2.31
N TYR A 57 -10.47 4.92 2.36
CA TYR A 57 -9.76 3.92 3.15
C TYR A 57 -8.92 4.61 4.23
N PRO A 58 -8.82 4.04 5.44
CA PRO A 58 -7.81 4.48 6.39
C PRO A 58 -6.41 4.16 5.82
N VAL A 59 -5.43 4.98 6.21
CA VAL A 59 -4.03 4.84 5.78
C VAL A 59 -3.17 4.41 6.97
N LEU A 60 -2.39 3.35 6.78
CA LEU A 60 -1.35 2.91 7.70
C LEU A 60 0.02 3.25 7.11
N TYR A 61 0.78 4.12 7.79
CA TYR A 61 2.19 4.33 7.47
C TYR A 61 3.05 3.32 8.22
N LEU A 62 3.62 2.36 7.49
CA LEU A 62 4.37 1.23 8.02
C LEU A 62 5.86 1.42 7.80
N LEU A 63 6.56 1.86 8.86
CA LEU A 63 7.97 2.20 8.82
C LEU A 63 8.86 0.96 8.95
N HIS A 64 10.00 0.95 8.27
CA HIS A 64 10.95 -0.15 8.30
C HIS A 64 12.04 0.04 9.39
N GLY A 65 12.80 -1.02 9.64
CA GLY A 65 13.91 -1.01 10.58
C GLY A 65 15.20 -0.44 9.99
N ALA A 66 16.23 -0.29 10.83
CA ALA A 66 17.54 0.16 10.37
C ALA A 66 18.19 -0.86 9.43
N GLY A 67 18.70 -0.40 8.28
CA GLY A 67 19.36 -1.23 7.28
C GLY A 67 18.45 -1.71 6.14
N ASP A 68 17.17 -1.40 6.23
CA ASP A 68 16.17 -1.68 5.19
C ASP A 68 15.80 -0.40 4.41
N ASP A 69 14.87 -0.54 3.47
CA ASP A 69 14.26 0.54 2.69
C ASP A 69 12.74 0.29 2.46
N GLN A 70 12.12 1.00 1.51
CA GLN A 70 10.68 0.85 1.21
C GLN A 70 10.28 -0.58 0.80
N THR A 71 11.22 -1.40 0.34
CA THR A 71 10.97 -2.78 -0.11
C THR A 71 10.91 -3.78 1.03
N GLY A 72 11.39 -3.43 2.23
CA GLY A 72 11.52 -4.34 3.36
C GLY A 72 10.25 -5.09 3.73
N TRP A 73 9.14 -4.36 3.87
CA TRP A 73 7.84 -4.93 4.18
C TRP A 73 7.22 -5.70 3.01
N VAL A 74 7.62 -5.39 1.78
CA VAL A 74 7.19 -6.13 0.58
C VAL A 74 7.92 -7.47 0.48
N GLN A 75 9.25 -7.46 0.61
CA GLN A 75 10.11 -8.63 0.37
C GLN A 75 10.24 -9.56 1.57
N PHE A 76 10.39 -9.01 2.77
CA PHE A 76 10.62 -9.79 4.00
C PHE A 76 9.42 -9.79 4.92
N GLY A 77 8.63 -8.71 4.88
CA GLY A 77 7.41 -8.56 5.67
C GLY A 77 6.16 -9.21 5.07
N GLU A 78 6.21 -9.63 3.80
CA GLU A 78 5.09 -10.28 3.10
C GLU A 78 3.76 -9.49 3.21
N VAL A 79 3.85 -8.15 3.15
CA VAL A 79 2.71 -7.24 3.44
C VAL A 79 1.46 -7.58 2.63
N LEU A 80 1.61 -7.95 1.36
CA LEU A 80 0.50 -8.35 0.49
C LEU A 80 -0.26 -9.54 1.08
N HIS A 81 0.46 -10.61 1.42
CA HIS A 81 -0.15 -11.82 1.94
C HIS A 81 -0.81 -11.59 3.30
N ILE A 82 -0.14 -10.89 4.21
CA ILE A 82 -0.64 -10.64 5.57
C ILE A 82 -1.86 -9.73 5.54
N ALA A 83 -1.81 -8.63 4.78
CA ALA A 83 -2.92 -7.69 4.70
C ALA A 83 -4.15 -8.32 4.05
N ASP A 84 -3.99 -8.99 2.90
CA ASP A 84 -5.10 -9.69 2.23
C ASP A 84 -5.74 -10.73 3.15
N LYS A 85 -4.92 -11.54 3.83
CA LYS A 85 -5.41 -12.56 4.75
C LYS A 85 -6.17 -11.94 5.92
N ALA A 86 -5.63 -10.91 6.57
CA ALA A 86 -6.26 -10.26 7.70
C ALA A 86 -7.60 -9.60 7.32
N ILE A 87 -7.66 -9.00 6.13
CA ILE A 87 -8.87 -8.42 5.54
C ILE A 87 -9.90 -9.53 5.24
N LEU A 88 -9.48 -10.61 4.60
CA LEU A 88 -10.36 -11.74 4.25
C LEU A 88 -10.94 -12.43 5.48
N GLU A 89 -10.15 -12.57 6.54
CA GLU A 89 -10.57 -13.13 7.83
C GLU A 89 -11.41 -12.16 8.67
N GLY A 90 -11.51 -10.88 8.27
CA GLY A 90 -12.22 -9.83 8.99
C GLY A 90 -11.55 -9.37 10.28
N SER A 91 -10.27 -9.72 10.47
CA SER A 91 -9.46 -9.26 11.62
C SER A 91 -8.87 -7.87 11.41
N ALA A 92 -8.80 -7.41 10.16
CA ALA A 92 -8.45 -6.04 9.78
C ALA A 92 -9.51 -5.45 8.83
N THR A 93 -9.78 -4.15 8.93
CA THR A 93 -10.55 -3.43 7.91
C THR A 93 -9.69 -3.22 6.67
N PRO A 94 -10.24 -3.22 5.44
CA PRO A 94 -9.45 -2.86 4.26
C PRO A 94 -8.89 -1.44 4.40
N MET A 95 -7.59 -1.30 4.15
CA MET A 95 -6.81 -0.09 4.38
C MET A 95 -5.71 0.03 3.31
N ILE A 96 -5.25 1.26 3.08
CA ILE A 96 -4.04 1.52 2.30
C ILE A 96 -2.84 1.41 3.25
N ILE A 97 -1.77 0.72 2.84
CA ILE A 97 -0.54 0.64 3.63
C ILE A 97 0.59 1.30 2.84
N VAL A 98 1.20 2.31 3.41
CA VAL A 98 2.24 3.12 2.80
C VAL A 98 3.56 2.86 3.50
N MET A 99 4.59 2.52 2.73
CA MET A 99 5.89 2.09 3.24
C MET A 99 6.96 3.01 2.67
N PRO A 100 7.30 4.13 3.35
CA PRO A 100 8.30 5.06 2.86
C PRO A 100 9.74 4.59 3.14
N ASP A 101 10.66 4.96 2.27
CA ASP A 101 12.10 4.83 2.53
C ASP A 101 12.56 5.88 3.55
N GLY A 102 13.18 5.42 4.64
CA GLY A 102 13.81 6.21 5.69
C GLY A 102 15.35 6.15 5.69
N ASN A 103 15.97 5.65 4.63
CA ASN A 103 17.40 5.34 4.54
C ASN A 103 17.99 5.62 3.14
N SER A 104 18.11 6.90 2.78
CA SER A 104 18.66 7.33 1.47
C SER A 104 19.74 8.39 1.68
N GLY A 105 20.93 7.91 2.02
CA GLY A 105 22.10 8.73 2.35
C GLY A 105 22.15 9.13 3.83
N LYS A 106 21.02 9.59 4.39
CA LYS A 106 20.82 9.76 5.83
C LYS A 106 19.68 8.89 6.32
N ARG A 107 19.74 8.51 7.60
CA ARG A 107 18.86 7.51 8.22
C ARG A 107 17.98 8.13 9.27
N GLY A 108 16.74 7.67 9.32
CA GLY A 108 15.80 7.94 10.40
C GLY A 108 14.66 8.84 9.99
N TYR A 109 13.61 8.80 10.80
CA TYR A 109 12.32 9.44 10.57
C TYR A 109 12.17 10.76 11.35
N PHE A 110 13.27 11.43 11.65
CA PHE A 110 13.31 12.60 12.53
C PHE A 110 14.11 13.74 11.90
N ASN A 111 13.89 14.96 12.38
CA ASN A 111 14.73 16.10 12.03
C ASN A 111 16.06 16.04 12.79
N ASP A 112 17.19 16.10 12.06
CA ASP A 112 18.49 16.18 12.70
C ASP A 112 18.75 17.55 13.33
N MET A 113 19.64 17.58 14.33
CA MET A 113 19.96 18.80 15.07
C MET A 113 20.73 19.82 14.21
N GLN A 114 21.26 19.40 13.06
CA GLN A 114 22.01 20.24 12.12
C GLN A 114 21.09 20.84 11.04
N ASN A 115 19.82 20.44 11.01
CA ASN A 115 18.82 20.84 10.02
C ASN A 115 19.19 20.47 8.57
N GLU A 116 20.02 19.44 8.42
CA GLU A 116 20.46 18.88 7.14
C GLU A 116 19.64 17.64 6.74
N TRP A 117 18.87 17.07 7.67
CA TRP A 117 17.96 15.96 7.44
C TRP A 117 16.65 16.25 8.14
N ARG A 118 15.69 16.82 7.41
CA ARG A 118 14.40 17.22 7.97
C ARG A 118 13.31 16.21 7.61
N TYR A 119 13.53 14.95 7.96
CA TYR A 119 12.63 13.88 7.51
C TYR A 119 11.24 13.97 8.15
N GLU A 120 11.15 14.33 9.42
CA GLU A 120 9.85 14.48 10.10
C GLU A 120 9.01 15.55 9.42
N ASP A 121 9.62 16.70 9.11
CA ASP A 121 8.94 17.77 8.39
C ASP A 121 8.55 17.33 6.97
N PHE A 122 9.46 16.67 6.24
CA PHE A 122 9.14 16.06 4.94
C PHE A 122 7.93 15.12 5.05
N PHE A 123 7.90 14.27 6.07
CA PHE A 123 6.87 13.26 6.24
C PHE A 123 5.49 13.90 6.42
N PHE A 124 5.38 14.89 7.30
CA PHE A 124 4.10 15.52 7.63
C PHE A 124 3.70 16.67 6.70
N GLU A 125 4.65 17.44 6.18
CA GLU A 125 4.37 18.61 5.34
C GLU A 125 4.34 18.31 3.84
N GLU A 126 5.02 17.25 3.39
CA GLU A 126 5.07 16.88 1.96
C GLU A 126 4.49 15.49 1.69
N PHE A 127 5.01 14.44 2.33
CA PHE A 127 4.69 13.06 1.94
C PHE A 127 3.27 12.66 2.26
N MET A 128 2.81 12.88 3.49
CA MET A 128 1.45 12.53 3.90
C MET A 128 0.40 13.30 3.07
N PRO A 129 0.50 14.64 2.89
CA PRO A 129 -0.39 15.36 1.98
C PRO A 129 -0.35 14.89 0.53
N TYR A 130 0.83 14.50 0.02
CA TYR A 130 0.97 13.98 -1.35
C TYR A 130 0.28 12.62 -1.54
N VAL A 131 0.35 11.74 -0.53
CA VAL A 131 -0.32 10.44 -0.57
C VAL A 131 -1.83 10.57 -0.43
N GLU A 132 -2.31 11.56 0.33
CA GLU A 132 -3.72 11.75 0.65
C GLU A 132 -4.50 12.66 -0.32
N SER A 133 -3.84 13.21 -1.35
CA SER A 133 -4.45 14.09 -2.37
C SER A 133 -5.06 13.33 -3.55
#